data_AF-A0A7X0PJ37-F1
#
_entry.id   AF-A0A7X0PJ37-F1
#
_cell.length_a   1.000
_cell.length_b   1.000
_cell.length_c   1.000
_cell.angle_alpha   90.00
_cell.angle_beta   90.00
_cell.angle_gamma   90.00
#
_symmetry.space_group_name_H-M   'P 1'
#
loop_
_entity.id
_entity.type
_entity.pdbx_description
1 polymer ?
#
loop_
_entity_poly.entity_id
_entity_poly.type
_entity_poly.pdbx_seq_one_letter_code
_entity_poly.pdbx_strand_id
1 'polypeptide(L)'
;MTISNSFPLPGAAGSAELPSLDAFQSAAKQGSWVHVSQDGSQWQVRATGTTPSQRSVAWVEPQSDATSTFVGALGQSFSRGIQAAVARELGLQPAPGRPLSARTVLQAIDMAQTSQTAMSGVDFLTRLNLSAVSGSAAFAEVCRLAALDPAAFDPQQRAAIDARMQQRFDTASAQGLSPVSEPLARQWLEEELRQG
;
A
#
# COMPACT_ATOMS: atom_id res chain seq x y z
N MET A 1 -13.06 48.22 -35.56
CA MET A 1 -12.53 47.87 -34.23
C MET A 1 -13.61 47.07 -33.52
N THR A 2 -13.43 45.75 -33.43
CA THR A 2 -14.33 44.85 -32.69
C THR A 2 -13.44 44.03 -31.78
N ILE A 3 -13.50 44.28 -30.47
CA ILE A 3 -12.71 43.55 -29.48
C ILE A 3 -13.54 42.34 -29.09
N SER A 4 -13.10 41.16 -29.53
CA SER A 4 -13.68 39.86 -29.19
C SER A 4 -13.24 39.50 -27.77
N ASN A 5 -14.18 39.52 -26.83
CA ASN A 5 -13.93 39.17 -25.43
C ASN A 5 -14.09 37.65 -25.27
N SER A 6 -13.00 36.90 -25.51
CA SER A 6 -12.96 35.46 -25.27
C SER A 6 -12.78 35.21 -23.77
N PHE A 7 -13.87 34.84 -23.09
CA PHE A 7 -13.81 34.21 -21.76
C PHE A 7 -13.05 32.88 -21.89
N PRO A 8 -11.97 32.64 -21.14
CA PRO A 8 -11.42 31.30 -21.02
C PRO A 8 -12.40 30.43 -20.24
N LEU A 9 -12.76 29.28 -20.82
CA LEU A 9 -13.50 28.21 -20.15
C LEU A 9 -12.75 27.78 -18.88
N PRO A 10 -13.46 27.37 -17.80
CA PRO A 10 -12.82 26.74 -16.66
C PRO A 10 -12.12 25.47 -17.13
N GLY A 11 -10.79 25.54 -17.21
CA GLY A 11 -9.94 24.39 -17.49
C GLY A 11 -10.20 23.30 -16.47
N ALA A 12 -10.27 22.07 -16.96
CA ALA A 12 -10.47 20.85 -16.19
C ALA A 12 -9.75 20.92 -14.83
N ALA A 13 -10.52 20.78 -13.74
CA ALA A 13 -9.96 20.56 -12.42
C ALA A 13 -9.07 19.31 -12.49
N GLY A 14 -7.76 19.52 -12.57
CA GLY A 14 -6.79 18.46 -12.41
C GLY A 14 -7.05 17.82 -11.06
N SER A 15 -7.29 16.51 -11.05
CA SER A 15 -7.47 15.71 -9.85
C SER A 15 -6.30 16.02 -8.90
N ALA A 16 -6.54 16.80 -7.85
CA ALA A 16 -5.50 17.15 -6.91
C ALA A 16 -4.99 15.85 -6.27
N GLU A 17 -3.74 15.49 -6.59
CA GLU A 17 -3.12 14.24 -6.14
C GLU A 17 -3.10 14.21 -4.62
N LEU A 18 -3.70 13.16 -4.03
CA LEU A 18 -3.72 13.00 -2.57
C LEU A 18 -2.28 13.02 -2.04
N PRO A 19 -2.02 13.69 -0.90
CA PRO A 19 -0.69 13.76 -0.36
C PRO A 19 -0.16 12.37 0.03
N SER A 20 1.12 12.15 -0.20
CA SER A 20 1.77 10.87 0.07
C SER A 20 1.92 10.60 1.57
N LEU A 21 2.07 9.33 1.93
CA LEU A 21 2.32 8.92 3.31
C LEU A 21 3.61 9.54 3.88
N ASP A 22 4.63 9.72 3.05
CA ASP A 22 5.90 10.37 3.42
C ASP A 22 5.71 11.83 3.84
N ALA A 23 4.77 12.56 3.22
CA ALA A 23 4.43 13.93 3.62
C ALA A 23 3.81 13.96 5.03
N PHE A 24 2.91 13.02 5.32
CA PHE A 24 2.35 12.84 6.67
C PHE A 24 3.41 12.46 7.70
N GLN A 25 4.29 11.52 7.37
CA GLN A 25 5.37 11.11 8.26
C GLN A 25 6.34 12.27 8.54
N SER A 26 6.69 13.03 7.52
CA SER A 26 7.58 14.19 7.64
C SER A 26 6.97 15.29 8.50
N ALA A 27 5.67 15.59 8.33
CA ALA A 27 4.97 16.54 9.16
C ALA A 27 4.85 16.06 10.63
N ALA A 28 4.55 14.77 10.84
CA ALA A 28 4.44 14.20 12.18
C ALA A 28 5.77 14.22 12.96
N LYS A 29 6.92 14.18 12.27
CA LYS A 29 8.25 14.34 12.92
C LYS A 29 8.56 15.78 13.32
N GLN A 30 7.92 16.78 12.71
CA GLN A 30 8.23 18.20 12.90
C GLN A 30 7.34 18.89 13.95
N GLY A 31 6.18 18.33 14.28
CA GLY A 31 5.23 18.94 15.22
C GLY A 31 4.32 17.92 15.88
N SER A 32 3.48 18.38 16.82
CA SER A 32 2.60 17.50 17.60
C SER A 32 1.31 17.14 16.87
N TRP A 33 0.92 17.95 15.89
CA TRP A 33 -0.33 17.83 15.14
C TRP A 33 -0.08 18.02 13.65
N VAL A 34 -0.84 17.28 12.86
CA VAL A 34 -0.77 17.29 11.40
C VAL A 34 -2.09 17.79 10.85
N HIS A 35 -2.00 18.81 10.00
CA HIS A 35 -3.11 19.34 9.22
C HIS A 35 -2.86 19.11 7.74
N VAL A 36 -3.95 19.07 6.99
CA VAL A 36 -3.93 19.06 5.53
C VAL A 36 -4.63 20.33 5.05
N SER A 37 -4.04 21.00 4.07
CA SER A 37 -4.65 22.15 3.39
C SER A 37 -4.56 21.96 1.88
N GLN A 38 -5.47 22.59 1.15
CA GLN A 38 -5.45 22.60 -0.31
C GLN A 38 -5.13 24.02 -0.80
N ASP A 39 -3.92 24.22 -1.34
CA ASP A 39 -3.49 25.48 -1.93
C ASP A 39 -3.71 25.44 -3.45
N GLY A 40 -4.84 25.98 -3.89
CA GLY A 40 -5.30 25.86 -5.28
C GLY A 40 -5.55 24.41 -5.68
N SER A 41 -4.71 23.86 -6.56
CA SER A 41 -4.79 22.47 -7.05
C SER A 41 -3.84 21.50 -6.33
N GLN A 42 -3.12 21.94 -5.30
CA GLN A 42 -2.08 21.14 -4.64
C GLN A 42 -2.43 20.88 -3.17
N TRP A 43 -2.38 19.61 -2.76
CA TRP A 43 -2.51 19.24 -1.36
C TRP A 43 -1.18 19.44 -0.62
N GLN A 44 -1.23 20.01 0.58
CA GLN A 44 -0.08 20.17 1.46
C GLN A 44 -0.36 19.62 2.84
N VAL A 45 0.60 18.88 3.39
CA VAL A 45 0.57 18.39 4.77
C VAL A 45 1.51 19.22 5.61
N ARG A 46 1.01 19.82 6.68
CA ARG A 46 1.79 20.74 7.53
C ARG A 46 1.75 20.29 8.99
N ALA A 47 2.91 20.42 9.63
CA ALA A 47 3.06 20.24 11.06
C ALA A 47 2.63 21.52 11.79
N THR A 48 1.96 21.38 12.93
CA THR A 48 1.72 22.49 13.85
C THR A 48 2.34 22.15 15.20
N GLY A 49 3.12 23.10 15.71
CA GLY A 49 3.65 23.09 17.08
C GLY A 49 2.81 23.99 17.99
N THR A 50 2.90 23.75 19.30
CA THR A 50 2.36 24.66 20.31
C THR A 50 3.13 25.97 20.33
N THR A 51 2.43 27.10 20.29
CA THR A 51 3.03 28.41 20.59
C THR A 51 3.36 28.51 22.09
N PRO A 52 4.33 29.34 22.52
CA PRO A 52 4.70 29.53 23.93
C PRO A 52 3.56 29.97 24.86
N SER A 53 2.42 30.40 24.32
CA SER A 53 1.22 30.84 25.05
C SER A 53 0.13 29.77 25.17
N GLN A 54 0.41 28.50 24.81
CA GLN A 54 -0.55 27.39 24.75
C GLN A 54 -1.80 27.62 23.88
N ARG A 55 -1.84 28.68 23.07
CA ARG A 55 -2.94 28.92 22.13
C ARG A 55 -2.64 28.25 20.80
N SER A 56 -3.32 27.13 20.56
CA SER A 56 -3.35 26.45 19.27
C SER A 56 -4.11 27.32 18.27
N VAL A 57 -3.43 27.85 17.26
CA VAL A 57 -4.10 28.49 16.12
C VAL A 57 -4.39 27.38 15.13
N ALA A 58 -5.51 26.70 15.33
CA ALA A 58 -6.08 25.85 14.29
C ALA A 58 -6.46 26.77 13.13
N TRP A 59 -5.69 26.75 12.05
CA TRP A 59 -6.20 27.20 10.76
C TRP A 59 -7.31 26.22 10.38
N VAL A 60 -8.54 26.55 10.79
CA VAL A 60 -9.73 25.78 10.44
C VAL A 60 -10.03 26.09 8.98
N GLU A 61 -9.45 25.31 8.08
CA GLU A 61 -10.02 25.16 6.75
C GLU A 61 -11.26 24.26 6.90
N PRO A 62 -12.48 24.77 6.69
CA PRO A 62 -13.71 24.06 7.05
C PRO A 62 -13.95 22.76 6.28
N GLN A 63 -13.16 22.49 5.24
CA GLN A 63 -13.39 21.40 4.28
C GLN A 63 -12.29 20.34 4.26
N SER A 64 -11.15 20.55 4.92
CA SER A 64 -10.07 19.55 4.91
C SER A 64 -10.22 18.55 6.06
N ASP A 65 -10.17 17.25 5.74
CA ASP A 65 -10.21 16.16 6.70
C ASP A 65 -8.86 15.44 6.70
N ALA A 66 -7.98 15.85 7.61
CA ALA A 66 -6.64 15.27 7.72
C ALA A 66 -6.68 13.76 7.97
N THR A 67 -7.70 13.25 8.68
CA THR A 67 -7.86 11.83 8.97
C THR A 67 -8.25 11.06 7.72
N SER A 68 -9.27 11.51 6.99
CA SER A 68 -9.69 10.84 5.74
C SER A 68 -8.58 10.87 4.68
N THR A 69 -7.87 11.99 4.55
CA THR A 69 -6.75 12.11 3.61
C THR A 69 -5.59 11.19 4.01
N PHE A 70 -5.26 11.09 5.30
CA PHE A 70 -4.23 10.17 5.80
C PHE A 70 -4.61 8.71 5.56
N VAL A 71 -5.87 8.33 5.83
CA VAL A 71 -6.37 6.98 5.57
C VAL A 71 -6.32 6.66 4.07
N GLY A 72 -6.60 7.63 3.20
CA GLY A 72 -6.39 7.51 1.76
C GLY A 72 -4.93 7.26 1.39
N ALA A 73 -4.00 8.01 1.98
CA ALA A 73 -2.56 7.83 1.77
C ALA A 73 -2.07 6.45 2.23
N LEU A 74 -2.57 5.95 3.38
CA LEU A 74 -2.30 4.58 3.84
C LEU A 74 -2.75 3.53 2.81
N GLY A 75 -3.90 3.74 2.16
CA GLY A 75 -4.41 2.84 1.13
C GLY A 75 -3.66 2.89 -0.21
N GLN A 76 -2.89 3.96 -0.46
CA GLN A 76 -1.98 4.04 -1.61
C GLN A 76 -0.66 3.32 -1.32
N SER A 77 -0.20 3.34 -0.06
CA SER A 77 1.09 2.74 0.33
C SER A 77 0.98 1.28 0.77
N PHE A 78 -0.18 0.83 1.25
CA PHE A 78 -0.39 -0.52 1.78
C PHE A 78 -1.67 -1.15 1.23
N SER A 79 -1.80 -2.47 1.42
CA SER A 79 -3.02 -3.18 1.01
C SER A 79 -4.25 -2.65 1.73
N ARG A 80 -5.42 -2.76 1.09
CA ARG A 80 -6.71 -2.35 1.68
C ARG A 80 -7.00 -3.04 3.03
N GLY A 81 -6.55 -4.28 3.18
CA GLY A 81 -6.68 -5.02 4.44
C GLY A 81 -5.88 -4.39 5.58
N ILE A 82 -4.63 -4.02 5.32
CA ILE A 82 -3.76 -3.31 6.29
C ILE A 82 -4.37 -1.95 6.63
N GLN A 83 -4.75 -1.17 5.61
CA GLN A 83 -5.39 0.13 5.81
C GLN A 83 -6.63 0.02 6.70
N ALA A 84 -7.55 -0.90 6.41
CA ALA A 84 -8.78 -1.08 7.16
C ALA A 84 -8.54 -1.56 8.60
N ALA A 85 -7.56 -2.45 8.80
CA ALA A 85 -7.18 -2.92 10.14
C ALA A 85 -6.60 -1.79 10.99
N VAL A 86 -5.66 -1.01 10.45
CA VAL A 86 -5.05 0.13 11.15
C VAL A 86 -6.08 1.23 11.44
N ALA A 87 -6.94 1.56 10.48
CA ALA A 87 -7.99 2.56 10.67
C ALA A 87 -8.98 2.15 11.76
N ARG A 88 -9.37 0.87 11.81
CA ARG A 88 -10.24 0.33 12.87
C ARG A 88 -9.56 0.35 14.23
N GLU A 89 -8.33 -0.14 14.31
CA GLU A 89 -7.58 -0.28 15.56
C GLU A 89 -7.31 1.07 16.23
N LEU A 90 -6.97 2.09 15.43
CA LEU A 90 -6.69 3.44 15.93
C LEU A 90 -7.93 4.36 15.96
N GLY A 91 -9.10 3.85 15.58
CA GLY A 91 -10.33 4.64 15.53
C GLY A 91 -10.25 5.82 14.56
N LEU A 92 -9.57 5.66 13.42
CA LEU A 92 -9.43 6.69 12.38
C LEU A 92 -10.77 6.87 11.65
N GLN A 93 -11.61 7.76 12.18
CA GLN A 93 -12.88 8.15 11.60
C GLN A 93 -12.76 9.54 10.95
N PRO A 94 -13.52 9.82 9.87
CA PRO A 94 -13.57 11.14 9.27
C PRO A 94 -13.83 12.22 10.32
N ALA A 95 -12.96 13.22 10.37
CA ALA A 95 -13.03 14.30 11.35
C ALA A 95 -12.72 15.65 10.67
N PRO A 96 -13.64 16.18 9.84
CA PRO A 96 -13.41 17.41 9.11
C PRO A 96 -13.00 18.58 10.02
N GLY A 97 -11.99 19.33 9.59
CA GLY A 97 -11.47 20.48 10.33
C GLY A 97 -10.68 20.13 11.60
N ARG A 98 -10.51 18.84 11.95
CA ARG A 98 -9.67 18.43 13.08
C ARG A 98 -8.27 18.01 12.63
N PRO A 99 -7.22 18.47 13.33
CA PRO A 99 -5.88 17.91 13.11
C PRO A 99 -5.82 16.44 13.49
N LEU A 100 -4.99 15.70 12.77
CA LEU A 100 -4.59 14.36 13.16
C LEU A 100 -3.35 14.45 14.06
N SER A 101 -3.31 13.67 15.15
CA SER A 101 -2.16 13.70 16.05
C SER A 101 -0.93 13.07 15.38
N ALA A 102 0.25 13.67 15.57
CA ALA A 102 1.50 13.15 15.03
C ALA A 102 1.81 11.74 15.57
N ARG A 103 1.50 11.48 16.85
CA ARG A 103 1.65 10.16 17.45
C ARG A 103 0.79 9.12 16.72
N THR A 104 -0.46 9.44 16.43
CA THR A 104 -1.37 8.56 15.69
C THR A 104 -0.86 8.28 14.29
N VAL A 105 -0.34 9.29 13.58
CA VAL A 105 0.28 9.10 12.25
C VAL A 105 1.45 8.11 12.32
N LEU A 106 2.40 8.34 13.22
CA LEU A 106 3.59 7.50 13.33
C LEU A 106 3.24 6.07 13.76
N GLN A 107 2.32 5.91 14.71
CA GLN A 107 1.84 4.61 15.17
C GLN A 107 1.13 3.85 14.04
N ALA A 108 0.27 4.53 13.26
CA ALA A 108 -0.41 3.91 12.13
C ALA A 108 0.57 3.40 11.06
N ILE A 109 1.62 4.17 10.77
CA ILE A 109 2.65 3.78 9.81
C ILE A 109 3.43 2.56 10.32
N ASP A 110 3.85 2.57 11.59
CA ASP A 110 4.58 1.46 12.20
C ASP A 110 3.76 0.15 12.20
N MET A 111 2.47 0.24 12.57
CA MET A 111 1.55 -0.90 12.52
C MET A 111 1.37 -1.43 11.09
N ALA A 112 1.25 -0.53 10.11
CA ALA A 112 1.10 -0.92 8.71
C ALA A 112 2.36 -1.61 8.15
N GLN A 113 3.54 -1.07 8.45
CA GLN A 113 4.83 -1.66 8.07
C GLN A 113 5.05 -3.03 8.70
N THR A 114 4.73 -3.17 9.99
CA THR A 114 4.80 -4.45 10.71
C THR A 114 3.85 -5.47 10.10
N SER A 115 2.62 -5.08 9.79
CA SER A 115 1.63 -5.96 9.15
C SER A 115 2.09 -6.42 7.77
N GLN A 116 2.63 -5.52 6.95
CA GLN A 116 3.17 -5.84 5.63
C GLN A 116 4.34 -6.82 5.73
N THR A 117 5.24 -6.63 6.70
CA THR A 117 6.38 -7.52 6.93
C THR A 117 5.93 -8.91 7.36
N ALA A 118 4.91 -9.02 8.20
CA ALA A 118 4.34 -10.30 8.58
C ALA A 118 3.73 -11.02 7.37
N MET A 119 2.97 -10.30 6.53
CA MET A 119 2.35 -10.88 5.33
C MET A 119 3.39 -11.32 4.29
N SER A 120 4.46 -10.56 4.09
CA SER A 120 5.55 -10.95 3.19
C SER A 120 6.30 -12.19 3.69
N GLY A 121 6.39 -12.39 5.00
CA GLY A 121 6.89 -13.61 5.62
C GLY A 121 6.03 -14.85 5.30
N VAL A 122 4.70 -14.69 5.30
CA VAL A 122 3.78 -15.77 4.90
C VAL A 122 3.97 -16.13 3.43
N ASP A 123 4.03 -15.14 2.54
CA ASP A 123 4.28 -15.35 1.12
C ASP A 123 5.63 -16.04 0.86
N PHE A 124 6.66 -15.68 1.62
CA PHE A 124 7.95 -16.35 1.56
C PHE A 124 7.85 -17.83 1.93
N LEU A 125 7.16 -18.18 3.02
CA LEU A 125 6.96 -19.57 3.43
C LEU A 125 6.16 -20.36 2.40
N THR A 126 5.11 -19.77 1.82
CA THR A 126 4.32 -20.41 0.76
C THR A 126 5.17 -20.68 -0.49
N ARG A 127 6.01 -19.72 -0.91
CA ARG A 127 6.96 -19.92 -2.01
C ARG A 127 7.97 -21.01 -1.70
N LEU A 128 8.53 -21.03 -0.49
CA LEU A 128 9.49 -22.06 -0.07
C LEU A 128 8.85 -23.45 -0.11
N ASN A 129 7.61 -23.57 0.38
CA ASN A 129 6.87 -24.83 0.37
C ASN A 129 6.61 -25.37 -1.05
N LEU A 130 6.52 -24.49 -2.06
CA LEU A 130 6.24 -24.84 -3.46
C LEU A 130 7.47 -24.78 -4.36
N SER A 131 8.66 -24.50 -3.82
CA SER A 131 9.86 -24.26 -4.62
C SER A 131 10.30 -25.52 -5.37
N ALA A 132 10.57 -25.34 -6.67
CA ALA A 132 11.12 -26.34 -7.56
C ALA A 132 12.62 -26.56 -7.30
N VAL A 133 13.37 -25.49 -6.99
CA VAL A 133 14.80 -25.56 -6.68
C VAL A 133 15.06 -26.36 -5.41
N SER A 134 14.25 -26.15 -4.37
CA SER A 134 14.34 -26.91 -3.13
C SER A 134 13.90 -28.38 -3.28
N GLY A 135 13.25 -28.73 -4.38
CA GLY A 135 12.66 -30.06 -4.56
C GLY A 135 11.59 -30.36 -3.50
N SER A 136 10.82 -29.35 -3.11
CA SER A 136 9.82 -29.46 -2.05
C SER A 136 8.80 -30.57 -2.30
N ALA A 137 8.23 -31.12 -1.22
CA ALA A 137 7.19 -32.15 -1.32
C ALA A 137 5.95 -31.65 -2.06
N ALA A 138 5.57 -30.37 -1.87
CA ALA A 138 4.42 -29.82 -2.58
C ALA A 138 4.71 -29.62 -4.08
N PHE A 139 5.94 -29.24 -4.47
CA PHE A 139 6.34 -29.22 -5.88
C PHE A 139 6.23 -30.62 -6.51
N ALA A 140 6.77 -31.64 -5.84
CA ALA A 140 6.71 -33.01 -6.33
C ALA A 140 5.27 -33.51 -6.48
N GLU A 141 4.40 -33.17 -5.53
CA GLU A 141 2.97 -33.50 -5.59
C GLU A 141 2.26 -32.80 -6.75
N VAL A 142 2.53 -31.52 -6.98
CA VAL A 142 1.97 -30.77 -8.10
C VAL A 142 2.40 -31.36 -9.45
N CYS A 143 3.68 -31.71 -9.61
CA CYS A 143 4.18 -32.44 -10.78
C CYS A 143 3.44 -33.77 -10.98
N ARG A 144 3.28 -34.56 -9.91
CA ARG A 144 2.59 -35.86 -9.95
C ARG A 144 1.13 -35.71 -10.41
N LEU A 145 0.41 -34.72 -9.90
CA LEU A 145 -0.98 -34.42 -10.30
C LEU A 145 -1.07 -33.94 -11.76
N ALA A 146 -0.02 -33.27 -12.25
CA ALA A 146 0.12 -32.88 -13.65
C ALA A 146 0.65 -34.00 -14.58
N ALA A 147 0.88 -35.21 -14.04
CA ALA A 147 1.51 -36.33 -14.74
C ALA A 147 2.92 -36.02 -15.31
N LEU A 148 3.66 -35.17 -14.62
CA LEU A 148 5.05 -34.79 -14.92
C LEU A 148 6.01 -35.47 -13.93
N ASP A 149 7.19 -35.87 -14.41
CA ASP A 149 8.26 -36.36 -13.53
C ASP A 149 9.05 -35.16 -12.97
N PRO A 150 9.09 -34.95 -11.64
CA PRO A 150 9.91 -33.90 -11.04
C PRO A 150 11.39 -33.99 -11.46
N ALA A 151 11.93 -35.20 -11.67
CA ALA A 151 13.33 -35.40 -12.04
C ALA A 151 13.63 -35.01 -13.49
N ALA A 152 12.61 -34.80 -14.33
CA ALA A 152 12.78 -34.33 -15.70
C ALA A 152 13.23 -32.85 -15.78
N PHE A 153 13.02 -32.08 -14.71
CA PHE A 153 13.41 -30.68 -14.66
C PHE A 153 14.85 -30.52 -14.16
N ASP A 154 15.71 -29.97 -15.00
CA ASP A 154 17.08 -29.63 -14.64
C ASP A 154 17.14 -28.45 -13.64
N PRO A 155 18.31 -28.18 -13.03
CA PRO A 155 18.45 -27.08 -12.08
C PRO A 155 18.11 -25.69 -12.64
N GLN A 156 18.36 -25.45 -13.93
CA GLN A 156 18.08 -24.16 -14.58
C GLN A 156 16.57 -23.98 -14.81
N GLN A 157 15.87 -25.03 -15.24
CA GLN A 157 14.42 -25.03 -15.40
C GLN A 157 13.71 -24.81 -14.07
N ARG A 158 14.18 -25.48 -13.01
CA ARG A 158 13.66 -25.28 -11.64
C ARG A 158 13.84 -23.85 -11.15
N ALA A 159 15.02 -23.26 -11.37
CA ALA A 159 15.27 -21.86 -11.03
C ALA A 159 14.38 -20.90 -11.84
N ALA A 160 14.12 -21.19 -13.11
CA ALA A 160 13.23 -20.40 -13.94
C ALA A 160 11.76 -20.48 -13.49
N ILE A 161 11.29 -21.65 -13.05
CA ILE A 161 9.96 -21.82 -12.45
C ILE A 161 9.83 -20.98 -11.18
N ASP A 162 10.80 -21.07 -10.26
CA ASP A 162 10.80 -20.29 -9.02
C ASP A 162 10.83 -18.77 -9.30
N ALA A 163 11.58 -18.32 -10.32
CA ALA A 163 11.61 -16.92 -10.73
C ALA A 163 10.27 -16.42 -11.30
N ARG A 164 9.55 -17.24 -12.08
CA ARG A 164 8.21 -16.89 -12.58
C ARG A 164 7.19 -16.88 -11.46
N MET A 165 7.26 -17.85 -10.54
CA MET A 165 6.47 -17.83 -9.32
C MET A 165 6.72 -16.56 -8.50
N GLN A 166 7.98 -16.14 -8.35
CA GLN A 166 8.33 -14.89 -7.67
C GLN A 166 7.62 -13.68 -8.27
N GLN A 167 7.64 -13.54 -9.60
CA GLN A 167 6.97 -12.44 -10.29
C GLN A 167 5.45 -12.41 -10.04
N ARG A 168 4.81 -13.58 -9.94
CA ARG A 168 3.37 -13.67 -9.61
C ARG A 168 3.09 -13.21 -8.18
N PHE A 169 3.93 -13.58 -7.20
CA PHE A 169 3.79 -13.09 -5.82
C PHE A 169 4.02 -11.57 -5.73
N ASP A 170 5.02 -11.03 -6.43
CA ASP A 170 5.28 -9.59 -6.46
C ASP A 170 4.10 -8.82 -7.07
N THR A 171 3.51 -9.36 -8.15
CA THR A 171 2.29 -8.82 -8.77
C THR A 171 1.10 -8.85 -7.81
N ALA A 172 0.89 -9.96 -7.10
CA ALA A 172 -0.19 -10.09 -6.12
C ALA A 172 0.00 -9.14 -4.94
N SER A 173 1.24 -8.95 -4.46
CA SER A 173 1.59 -7.97 -3.43
C SER A 173 1.26 -6.55 -3.88
N ALA A 174 1.65 -6.17 -5.10
CA ALA A 174 1.35 -4.86 -5.69
C ALA A 174 -0.17 -4.62 -5.86
N GLN A 175 -0.96 -5.69 -6.07
CA GLN A 175 -2.41 -5.64 -6.15
C GLN A 175 -3.11 -5.72 -4.79
N GLY A 176 -2.36 -5.84 -3.69
CA GLY A 176 -2.90 -5.97 -2.33
C GLY A 176 -3.58 -7.31 -2.06
N LEU A 177 -3.23 -8.35 -2.81
CA LEU A 177 -3.72 -9.73 -2.69
C LEU A 177 -2.82 -10.62 -1.82
N SER A 178 -1.77 -10.03 -1.22
CA SER A 178 -0.93 -10.69 -0.23
C SER A 178 -1.63 -10.76 1.14
N PRO A 179 -1.49 -11.85 1.93
CA PRO A 179 -0.74 -13.05 1.58
C PRO A 179 -1.51 -13.93 0.59
N VAL A 180 -0.77 -14.54 -0.33
CA VAL A 180 -1.31 -15.47 -1.32
C VAL A 180 -1.59 -16.80 -0.64
N SER A 181 -2.84 -17.26 -0.74
CA SER A 181 -3.22 -18.56 -0.21
C SER A 181 -2.48 -19.70 -0.93
N GLU A 182 -2.14 -20.75 -0.19
CA GLU A 182 -1.46 -21.92 -0.75
C GLU A 182 -2.19 -22.57 -1.95
N PRO A 183 -3.54 -22.72 -1.97
CA PRO A 183 -4.24 -23.26 -3.13
C PRO A 183 -4.06 -22.42 -4.40
N LEU A 184 -4.09 -21.09 -4.29
CA LEU A 184 -3.86 -20.19 -5.43
C LEU A 184 -2.42 -20.28 -5.93
N ALA A 185 -1.44 -20.32 -5.01
CA ALA A 185 -0.04 -20.49 -5.37
C ALA A 185 0.22 -21.86 -6.04
N ARG A 186 -0.46 -22.93 -5.60
CA ARG A 186 -0.42 -24.24 -6.27
C ARG A 186 -0.98 -24.18 -7.68
N GLN A 187 -2.11 -23.51 -7.89
CA GLN A 187 -2.67 -23.31 -9.23
C GLN A 187 -1.67 -22.59 -10.14
N TRP A 188 -1.00 -21.54 -9.65
CA TRP A 188 0.03 -20.86 -10.42
C TRP A 188 1.19 -21.78 -10.79
N LEU A 189 1.67 -22.60 -9.84
CA LEU A 189 2.73 -23.57 -10.12
C LEU A 189 2.31 -24.57 -11.21
N GLU A 190 1.08 -25.08 -11.15
CA GLU A 190 0.54 -25.96 -12.21
C GLU A 190 0.53 -25.28 -13.59
N GLU A 191 0.16 -24.00 -13.65
CA GLU A 191 0.19 -23.22 -14.88
C GLU A 191 1.61 -23.03 -15.40
N GLU A 192 2.57 -22.73 -14.52
CA GLU A 192 3.98 -22.55 -14.88
C GLU A 192 4.64 -23.84 -15.37
N LEU A 193 4.22 -24.99 -14.84
CA LEU A 193 4.70 -26.31 -15.26
C LEU A 193 4.14 -26.75 -16.62
N ARG A 194 2.97 -26.24 -17.02
CA ARG A 194 2.40 -26.51 -18.36
C ARG A 194 2.97 -25.61 -19.46
N GLN A 195 3.55 -24.48 -19.07
CA GLN A 195 4.12 -23.48 -20.01
C GLN A 195 5.63 -23.65 -20.23
N GLY A 196 6.33 -24.38 -19.35
CA GLY A 196 7.76 -24.70 -19.45
C GLY A 196 8.01 -26.07 -20.06
#